data_AF-M1I743-F1
#
_entry.id   AF-M1I743-F1
#
_cell.length_a   1.000
_cell.length_b   1.000
_cell.length_c   1.000
_cell.angle_alpha   90.00
_cell.angle_beta   90.00
_cell.angle_gamma   90.00
#
_symmetry.space_group_name_H-M   'P 1'
#
loop_
_entity.id
_entity.type
_entity.pdbx_description
1 polymer ?
#
loop_
_entity_poly.entity_id
_entity_poly.type
_entity_poly.pdbx_seq_one_letter_code
_entity_poly.pdbx_strand_id
1 'polypeptide(L)'
;MLFLLLMLIPTYTNSLMVQLSYPNSVYLGQNIEIKFSVLETKINSINFPNISTGVKLIKNGNLLTYQGFVANYILFPVNFSISNEMIVSFVGICNLSRISGIVFYGQNFTPPLPDYKSNTSILTVALNGYLWQNMNNSWDLIGPIPGPSGNYIGDTLIINKPVNYTVVLTDDNGKAELSRVFINGSEYYVGIKTNFPWNITYVGFRLDNATVRPLEFSVIAPFSDEPYVVFVNNHQYYSGYTDNYGNGKFTLTVNSTSMTVNITFPKLKTFKVINVYGESPPQGSVGIKVEYPVEPMLIFGLAIAITAVAFTLDIIYRRKGK
;
A
#
# COMPACT_ATOMS: atom_id res chain seq x y z
N MET A 1 15.87 -19.75 26.68
CA MET A 1 14.52 -19.92 26.10
C MET A 1 13.83 -18.58 25.84
N LEU A 2 13.75 -17.68 26.82
CA LEU A 2 13.15 -16.33 26.64
C LEU A 2 13.84 -15.49 25.52
N PHE A 3 15.17 -15.63 25.37
CA PHE A 3 15.96 -14.96 24.33
C PHE A 3 15.67 -15.48 22.90
N LEU A 4 15.28 -16.76 22.76
CA LEU A 4 14.84 -17.33 21.48
C LEU A 4 13.41 -16.86 21.12
N LEU A 5 12.57 -16.66 22.14
CA LEU A 5 11.20 -16.13 22.00
C LEU A 5 11.21 -14.64 21.58
N LEU A 6 12.17 -13.87 22.09
CA LEU A 6 12.40 -12.46 21.70
C LEU A 6 12.87 -12.32 20.24
N MET A 7 13.58 -13.33 19.69
CA MET A 7 13.96 -13.38 18.27
C MET A 7 12.81 -13.78 17.33
N LEU A 8 11.70 -14.29 17.88
CA LEU A 8 10.49 -14.67 17.15
C LEU A 8 9.41 -13.59 17.21
N ILE A 9 9.65 -12.46 17.88
CA ILE A 9 8.77 -11.30 17.78
C ILE A 9 8.91 -10.79 16.35
N PRO A 10 7.84 -10.77 15.54
CA PRO A 10 7.89 -10.13 14.25
C PRO A 10 8.14 -8.65 14.51
N THR A 11 9.39 -8.22 14.32
CA THR A 11 9.73 -6.81 14.19
C THR A 11 8.80 -6.25 13.13
N TYR A 12 8.13 -5.14 13.42
CA TYR A 12 7.23 -4.44 12.50
C TYR A 12 7.84 -4.41 11.09
N THR A 13 7.43 -5.36 10.26
CA THR A 13 7.86 -5.45 8.88
C THR A 13 6.77 -4.75 8.10
N ASN A 14 7.15 -3.73 7.34
CA ASN A 14 6.27 -3.18 6.34
C ASN A 14 5.68 -4.36 5.54
N SER A 15 4.36 -4.37 5.36
CA SER A 15 3.70 -5.50 4.73
C SER A 15 4.08 -5.52 3.26
N LEU A 16 5.03 -6.38 2.93
CA LEU A 16 5.46 -6.68 1.57
C LEU A 16 4.36 -7.47 0.86
N MET A 17 3.88 -6.94 -0.25
CA MET A 17 2.85 -7.55 -1.07
C MET A 17 3.44 -7.84 -2.45
N VAL A 18 3.44 -9.11 -2.84
CA VAL A 18 3.71 -9.51 -4.23
C VAL A 18 2.37 -9.83 -4.88
N GLN A 19 1.94 -8.98 -5.81
CA GLN A 19 0.75 -9.20 -6.62
C GLN A 19 1.14 -10.02 -7.85
N LEU A 20 0.30 -10.98 -8.23
CA LEU A 20 0.54 -11.88 -9.36
C LEU A 20 -0.57 -11.68 -10.41
N SER A 21 -0.19 -11.76 -11.68
CA SER A 21 -1.11 -11.79 -12.81
C SER A 21 -0.68 -12.90 -13.77
N TYR A 22 -1.60 -13.79 -14.08
CA TYR A 22 -1.37 -14.98 -14.90
C TYR A 22 -2.70 -15.42 -15.53
N PRO A 23 -2.68 -16.21 -16.61
CA PRO A 23 -3.90 -16.69 -17.26
C PRO A 23 -4.71 -17.64 -16.35
N ASN A 24 -6.04 -17.56 -16.44
CA ASN A 24 -6.93 -18.37 -15.60
C ASN A 24 -6.91 -19.87 -15.97
N SER A 25 -6.66 -20.19 -17.23
CA SER A 25 -6.56 -21.55 -17.76
C SER A 25 -5.35 -21.69 -18.66
N VAL A 26 -4.79 -22.90 -18.68
CA VAL A 26 -3.58 -23.21 -19.45
C VAL A 26 -3.69 -24.62 -20.04
N TYR A 27 -3.06 -24.83 -21.19
CA TYR A 27 -2.98 -26.14 -21.85
C TYR A 27 -1.53 -26.63 -21.89
N LEU A 28 -1.36 -27.95 -21.94
CA LEU A 28 -0.06 -28.55 -22.23
C LEU A 28 0.49 -28.01 -23.56
N GLY A 29 1.78 -27.66 -23.58
CA GLY A 29 2.47 -27.04 -24.71
C GLY A 29 2.27 -25.52 -24.83
N GLN A 30 1.38 -24.91 -24.06
CA GLN A 30 1.12 -23.47 -24.12
C GLN A 30 2.25 -22.65 -23.47
N ASN A 31 2.65 -21.55 -24.11
CA ASN A 31 3.47 -20.52 -23.47
C ASN A 31 2.57 -19.59 -22.65
N ILE A 32 2.90 -19.43 -21.37
CA ILE A 32 2.16 -18.57 -20.45
C ILE A 32 3.09 -17.48 -19.93
N GLU A 33 2.58 -16.26 -19.84
CA GLU A 33 3.27 -15.12 -19.22
C GLU A 33 2.77 -14.97 -17.79
N ILE A 34 3.69 -14.99 -16.83
CA ILE A 34 3.41 -14.66 -15.43
C ILE A 34 4.04 -13.30 -15.17
N LYS A 35 3.21 -12.35 -14.74
CA LYS A 35 3.61 -11.01 -14.32
C LYS A 35 3.45 -10.90 -12.82
N PHE A 36 4.27 -10.07 -12.20
CA PHE A 36 4.14 -9.76 -10.80
C PHE A 36 4.57 -8.33 -10.51
N SER A 37 4.09 -7.80 -9.39
CA SER A 37 4.46 -6.49 -8.87
C SER A 37 4.84 -6.64 -7.41
N VAL A 38 6.01 -6.11 -7.03
CA VAL A 38 6.52 -6.12 -5.67
C VAL A 38 6.26 -4.75 -5.04
N LEU A 39 5.40 -4.75 -4.03
CA LEU A 39 4.84 -3.54 -3.44
C LEU A 39 5.10 -3.53 -1.93
N GLU A 40 5.51 -2.38 -1.41
CA GLU A 40 5.63 -2.11 0.01
C GLU A 40 4.39 -1.38 0.51
N THR A 41 3.68 -1.97 1.46
CA THR A 41 2.67 -1.22 2.20
C THR A 41 3.37 -0.41 3.29
N LYS A 42 3.54 0.90 3.07
CA LYS A 42 4.10 1.83 4.07
C LYS A 42 3.09 2.20 5.14
N ILE A 43 1.83 2.40 4.72
CA ILE A 43 0.72 2.77 5.60
C ILE A 43 -0.49 1.94 5.20
N ASN A 44 -1.19 1.41 6.20
CA ASN A 44 -2.53 0.82 6.05
C ASN A 44 -3.29 1.04 7.36
N SER A 45 -3.78 2.26 7.57
CA SER A 45 -4.36 2.69 8.84
C SER A 45 -5.15 3.99 8.68
N ILE A 46 -6.24 4.11 9.45
CA ILE A 46 -7.01 5.35 9.60
C ILE A 46 -6.70 6.10 10.91
N ASN A 47 -5.76 5.59 11.71
CA ASN A 47 -5.29 6.19 12.95
C ASN A 47 -4.10 7.11 12.67
N PHE A 48 -4.39 8.33 12.22
CA PHE A 48 -3.37 9.32 11.86
C PHE A 48 -2.57 9.77 13.10
N PRO A 49 -1.24 9.58 13.14
CA PRO A 49 -0.42 9.95 14.29
C PRO A 49 -0.19 11.45 14.42
N ASN A 50 -0.21 12.19 13.30
CA ASN A 50 -0.02 13.64 13.29
C ASN A 50 -1.33 14.33 12.94
N ILE A 51 -1.98 14.90 13.95
CA ILE A 51 -3.23 15.63 13.82
C ILE A 51 -2.95 17.10 14.18
N SER A 52 -3.27 18.02 13.27
CA SER A 52 -3.05 19.45 13.55
C SER A 52 -3.95 19.95 14.69
N THR A 53 -3.49 20.96 15.43
CA THR A 53 -4.13 21.42 16.69
C THR A 53 -5.57 21.95 16.56
N GLY A 54 -6.05 22.22 15.34
CA GLY A 54 -7.42 22.69 15.08
C GLY A 54 -8.43 21.59 14.75
N VAL A 55 -8.01 20.32 14.62
CA VAL A 55 -8.92 19.25 14.20
C VAL A 55 -9.80 18.80 15.36
N LYS A 56 -11.11 18.86 15.14
CA LYS A 56 -12.11 18.29 16.04
C LYS A 56 -12.35 16.81 15.68
N LEU A 57 -12.26 15.96 16.68
CA LEU A 57 -12.54 14.53 16.59
C LEU A 57 -13.99 14.26 17.00
N ILE A 58 -14.80 13.75 16.07
CA ILE A 58 -16.20 13.39 16.32
C ILE A 58 -16.29 11.86 16.28
N LYS A 59 -16.59 11.26 17.44
CA LYS A 59 -16.80 9.81 17.56
C LYS A 59 -18.28 9.49 17.43
N ASN A 60 -18.61 8.53 16.58
CA ASN A 60 -19.95 7.94 16.48
C ASN A 60 -19.81 6.41 16.52
N GLY A 61 -19.93 5.83 17.72
CA GLY A 61 -19.56 4.44 17.96
C GLY A 61 -18.08 4.18 17.66
N ASN A 62 -17.80 3.17 16.84
CA ASN A 62 -16.44 2.81 16.40
C ASN A 62 -15.92 3.67 15.25
N LEU A 63 -16.74 4.57 14.70
CA LEU A 63 -16.35 5.41 13.56
C LEU A 63 -15.82 6.76 14.05
N LEU A 64 -14.69 7.16 13.51
CA LEU A 64 -14.05 8.43 13.79
C LEU A 64 -14.20 9.37 12.58
N THR A 65 -14.68 10.57 12.85
CA THR A 65 -14.80 11.64 11.86
C THR A 65 -13.90 12.80 12.27
N TYR A 66 -13.13 13.31 11.33
CA TYR A 66 -12.24 14.45 11.49
C TYR A 66 -12.90 15.68 10.88
N GLN A 67 -13.09 16.72 11.68
CA GLN A 67 -13.56 18.02 11.22
C GLN A 67 -12.42 19.02 11.38
N GLY A 68 -11.97 19.62 10.29
CA GLY A 68 -10.89 20.61 10.31
C GLY A 68 -11.40 22.02 10.04
N PHE A 69 -10.53 22.99 10.26
CA PHE A 69 -10.66 24.37 9.79
C PHE A 69 -9.63 24.64 8.69
N VAL A 70 -9.55 25.90 8.25
CA VAL A 70 -8.56 26.34 7.26
C VAL A 70 -7.16 25.86 7.66
N ALA A 71 -6.44 25.27 6.70
CA ALA A 71 -5.05 24.80 6.88
C ALA A 71 -4.84 23.72 7.96
N ASN A 72 -5.90 22.98 8.31
CA ASN A 72 -5.78 21.78 9.13
C ASN A 72 -5.68 20.50 8.30
N TYR A 73 -5.02 19.51 8.89
CA TYR A 73 -4.69 18.24 8.26
C TYR A 73 -4.61 17.09 9.29
N ILE A 74 -4.60 15.88 8.75
CA ILE A 74 -4.27 14.62 9.43
C ILE A 74 -3.24 13.85 8.57
N LEU A 75 -2.13 13.41 9.17
CA LEU A 75 -0.96 12.93 8.42
C LEU A 75 -0.31 11.69 9.05
N PHE A 76 0.31 10.91 8.18
CA PHE A 76 1.32 9.92 8.50
C PHE A 76 2.71 10.42 8.08
N PRO A 77 3.76 10.17 8.88
CA PRO A 77 5.12 10.32 8.40
C PRO A 77 5.42 9.24 7.35
N VAL A 78 6.18 9.61 6.33
CA VAL A 78 6.63 8.69 5.30
C VAL A 78 8.07 8.95 4.93
N ASN A 79 8.74 7.90 4.45
CA ASN A 79 10.08 7.98 3.89
C ASN A 79 10.09 7.26 2.53
N PHE A 80 10.10 8.04 1.46
CA PHE A 80 9.99 7.59 0.07
C PHE A 80 11.29 7.69 -0.74
N SER A 81 12.43 7.74 -0.04
CA SER A 81 13.74 8.03 -0.66
C SER A 81 14.20 7.07 -1.76
N ILE A 82 13.54 5.92 -1.96
CA ILE A 82 13.97 4.85 -2.88
C ILE A 82 12.93 4.45 -3.93
N SER A 83 11.73 5.03 -3.92
CA SER A 83 10.69 4.67 -4.88
C SER A 83 10.44 5.80 -5.87
N ASN A 84 10.30 5.45 -7.15
CA ASN A 84 9.93 6.38 -8.21
C ASN A 84 8.40 6.54 -8.35
N GLU A 85 7.63 5.80 -7.54
CA GLU A 85 6.17 5.86 -7.55
C GLU A 85 5.59 5.77 -6.14
N MET A 86 4.51 6.50 -5.91
CA MET A 86 3.71 6.42 -4.69
C MET A 86 2.24 6.30 -5.06
N ILE A 87 1.59 5.27 -4.51
CA ILE A 87 0.16 5.03 -4.68
C ILE A 87 -0.51 5.31 -3.34
N VAL A 88 -1.39 6.31 -3.30
CA VAL A 88 -2.15 6.68 -2.08
C VAL A 88 -3.63 6.41 -2.32
N SER A 89 -4.22 5.53 -1.53
CA SER A 89 -5.65 5.22 -1.60
C SER A 89 -6.37 5.73 -0.36
N PHE A 90 -7.50 6.39 -0.58
CA PHE A 90 -8.43 6.82 0.43
C PHE A 90 -9.82 6.23 0.14
N VAL A 91 -10.43 5.60 1.13
CA VAL A 91 -11.85 5.25 1.11
C VAL A 91 -12.56 5.98 2.23
N GLY A 92 -13.59 6.76 1.92
CA GLY A 92 -14.30 7.48 2.98
C GLY A 92 -15.48 8.32 2.53
N ILE A 93 -16.11 8.95 3.51
CA ILE A 93 -17.25 9.86 3.33
C ILE A 93 -16.78 11.26 3.71
N CYS A 94 -17.11 12.25 2.90
CA CYS A 94 -16.57 13.59 3.10
C CYS A 94 -17.50 14.72 2.64
N ASN A 95 -17.42 15.82 3.37
CA ASN A 95 -17.98 17.12 3.00
C ASN A 95 -16.79 18.05 2.82
N LEU A 96 -16.43 18.33 1.57
CA LEU A 96 -15.15 18.90 1.18
C LEU A 96 -15.31 20.37 0.82
N SER A 97 -14.33 21.18 1.24
CA SER A 97 -14.18 22.54 0.74
C SER A 97 -13.28 22.56 -0.50
N ARG A 98 -12.86 23.76 -0.90
CA ARG A 98 -12.09 24.02 -2.11
C ARG A 98 -10.73 23.33 -2.18
N ILE A 99 -10.02 23.16 -1.06
CA ILE A 99 -8.65 22.59 -1.04
C ILE A 99 -8.60 21.34 -0.14
N SER A 100 -9.71 20.63 0.02
CA SER A 100 -9.76 19.42 0.83
C SER A 100 -9.44 18.18 0.00
N GLY A 101 -8.49 17.36 0.45
CA GLY A 101 -8.16 16.13 -0.26
C GLY A 101 -6.89 15.45 0.22
N ILE A 102 -6.37 14.52 -0.58
CA ILE A 102 -5.10 13.87 -0.31
C ILE A 102 -3.99 14.92 -0.41
N VAL A 103 -3.13 14.98 0.61
CA VAL A 103 -2.09 16.00 0.71
C VAL A 103 -0.72 15.38 0.95
N PHE A 104 0.30 16.00 0.37
CA PHE A 104 1.70 15.65 0.47
C PHE A 104 2.48 16.86 0.95
N TYR A 105 3.38 16.65 1.91
CA TYR A 105 4.29 17.68 2.40
C TYR A 105 5.73 17.29 2.09
N GLY A 106 6.48 18.23 1.53
CA GLY A 106 7.91 18.09 1.29
C GLY A 106 8.74 18.23 2.57
N GLN A 107 10.05 18.37 2.43
CA GLN A 107 10.94 18.60 3.56
C GLN A 107 10.64 19.93 4.29
N ASN A 108 11.10 20.01 5.55
CA ASN A 108 10.95 21.18 6.45
C ASN A 108 9.54 21.41 7.02
N PHE A 109 8.60 20.50 6.76
CA PHE A 109 7.33 20.51 7.48
C PHE A 109 7.48 20.02 8.91
N THR A 110 6.94 20.76 9.87
CA THR A 110 6.95 20.36 11.28
C THR A 110 5.52 20.36 11.85
N PRO A 111 4.83 19.21 11.83
CA PRO A 111 3.60 19.02 12.59
C PRO A 111 3.80 19.33 14.08
N PRO A 112 2.75 19.71 14.84
CA PRO A 112 1.33 19.71 14.49
C PRO A 112 0.77 21.09 14.12
N LEU A 113 1.63 22.07 13.79
CA LEU A 113 1.17 23.43 13.50
C LEU A 113 0.42 23.49 12.15
N PRO A 114 -0.66 24.28 12.04
CA PRO A 114 -1.32 24.52 10.76
C PRO A 114 -0.34 25.02 9.69
N ASP A 115 -0.60 24.67 8.44
CA ASP A 115 0.36 24.87 7.35
C ASP A 115 0.50 26.31 6.82
N TYR A 116 -0.31 27.27 7.28
CA TYR A 116 -0.17 28.69 6.92
C TYR A 116 1.08 29.37 7.52
N LYS A 117 1.83 28.69 8.40
CA LYS A 117 3.02 29.23 9.09
C LYS A 117 4.34 28.67 8.58
N SER A 118 4.31 27.75 7.62
CA SER A 118 5.50 26.98 7.27
C SER A 118 5.90 27.24 5.83
N ASN A 119 7.18 27.59 5.60
CA ASN A 119 7.77 27.71 4.27
C ASN A 119 8.00 26.31 3.66
N THR A 120 6.91 25.58 3.50
CA THR A 120 6.88 24.16 3.16
C THR A 120 6.24 24.00 1.80
N SER A 121 6.82 23.13 0.97
CA SER A 121 6.17 22.69 -0.25
C SER A 121 4.99 21.78 0.09
N ILE A 122 3.82 22.07 -0.45
CA ILE A 122 2.60 21.28 -0.24
C ILE A 122 2.02 20.93 -1.60
N LEU A 123 1.60 19.69 -1.81
CA LEU A 123 0.80 19.30 -2.96
C LEU A 123 -0.52 18.74 -2.44
N THR A 124 -1.64 19.29 -2.91
CA THR A 124 -2.97 18.81 -2.53
C THR A 124 -3.71 18.37 -3.78
N VAL A 125 -4.03 17.08 -3.82
CA VAL A 125 -4.93 16.47 -4.80
C VAL A 125 -6.33 16.59 -4.21
N ALA A 126 -6.99 17.71 -4.50
CA ALA A 126 -8.28 18.02 -3.91
C ALA A 126 -9.38 17.18 -4.56
N LEU A 127 -10.20 16.55 -3.72
CA LEU A 127 -11.25 15.63 -4.17
C LEU A 127 -12.40 16.36 -4.88
N ASN A 128 -12.40 17.69 -4.94
CA ASN A 128 -13.31 18.47 -5.77
C ASN A 128 -12.85 18.59 -7.24
N GLY A 129 -11.78 17.88 -7.63
CA GLY A 129 -11.32 17.83 -9.02
C GLY A 129 -10.28 18.89 -9.36
N TYR A 130 -9.47 19.34 -8.40
CA TYR A 130 -8.39 20.29 -8.63
C TYR A 130 -7.07 19.85 -8.00
N LEU A 131 -5.97 20.12 -8.70
CA LEU A 131 -4.62 19.97 -8.18
C LEU A 131 -4.08 21.33 -7.73
N TRP A 132 -3.72 21.43 -6.47
CA TRP A 132 -3.15 22.63 -5.87
C TRP A 132 -1.73 22.36 -5.40
N GLN A 133 -0.84 23.34 -5.54
CA GLN A 133 0.45 23.32 -4.87
C GLN A 133 0.63 24.59 -4.03
N ASN A 134 1.34 24.48 -2.91
CA ASN A 134 1.90 25.61 -2.21
C ASN A 134 3.42 25.58 -2.35
N MET A 135 3.99 26.65 -2.88
CA MET A 135 5.43 26.87 -2.93
C MET A 135 5.73 28.26 -2.36
N ASN A 136 6.67 28.33 -1.42
CA ASN A 136 7.10 29.60 -0.80
C ASN A 136 5.94 30.43 -0.21
N ASN A 137 4.97 29.76 0.44
CA ASN A 137 3.76 30.35 1.01
C ASN A 137 2.73 30.89 -0.03
N SER A 138 2.88 30.58 -1.32
CA SER A 138 1.90 30.92 -2.36
C SER A 138 1.16 29.68 -2.82
N TRP A 139 -0.18 29.73 -2.82
CA TRP A 139 -1.03 28.67 -3.36
C TRP A 139 -1.31 28.90 -4.84
N ASP A 140 -0.93 27.93 -5.67
CA ASP A 140 -1.20 27.93 -7.10
C ASP A 140 -2.14 26.80 -7.46
N LEU A 141 -3.16 27.11 -8.26
CA LEU A 141 -3.96 26.10 -8.93
C LEU A 141 -3.18 25.60 -10.16
N ILE A 142 -2.87 24.30 -10.19
CA ILE A 142 -2.11 23.70 -11.28
C ILE A 142 -3.01 23.24 -12.41
N GLY A 143 -4.16 22.66 -12.08
CA GLY A 143 -5.11 22.28 -13.10
C GLY A 143 -6.31 21.51 -12.56
N PRO A 144 -7.33 21.33 -13.42
CA PRO A 144 -8.42 20.41 -13.14
C PRO A 144 -7.92 18.96 -13.22
N ILE A 145 -8.49 18.10 -12.40
CA ILE A 145 -8.25 16.67 -12.38
C ILE A 145 -9.59 15.93 -12.21
N PRO A 146 -9.66 14.63 -12.55
CA PRO A 146 -10.82 13.81 -12.23
C PRO A 146 -11.12 13.84 -10.72
N GLY A 147 -12.35 14.21 -10.38
CA GLY A 147 -12.88 14.21 -9.01
C GLY A 147 -14.12 13.32 -8.90
N PRO A 148 -14.42 12.76 -7.72
CA PRO A 148 -15.64 12.00 -7.49
C PRO A 148 -16.91 12.81 -7.68
N SER A 149 -17.98 12.12 -8.06
CA SER A 149 -19.33 12.68 -8.12
C SER A 149 -19.88 12.93 -6.72
N GLY A 150 -20.53 14.08 -6.54
CA GLY A 150 -21.24 14.43 -5.32
C GLY A 150 -22.17 15.62 -5.56
N ASN A 151 -22.85 16.05 -4.50
CA ASN A 151 -23.76 17.19 -4.57
C ASN A 151 -23.05 18.46 -4.09
N TYR A 152 -23.11 19.52 -4.88
CA TYR A 152 -22.61 20.83 -4.45
C TYR A 152 -23.69 21.59 -3.69
N ILE A 153 -23.36 22.08 -2.50
CA ILE A 153 -24.13 23.09 -1.77
C ILE A 153 -23.22 24.30 -1.57
N GLY A 154 -23.44 25.34 -2.39
CA GLY A 154 -22.45 26.40 -2.56
C GLY A 154 -21.12 25.83 -3.05
N ASP A 155 -20.03 26.19 -2.39
CA ASP A 155 -18.67 25.73 -2.73
C ASP A 155 -18.27 24.41 -2.03
N THR A 156 -19.21 23.75 -1.33
CA THR A 156 -18.95 22.50 -0.61
C THR A 156 -19.42 21.30 -1.42
N LEU A 157 -18.50 20.37 -1.71
CA LEU A 157 -18.81 19.08 -2.31
C LEU A 157 -19.21 18.08 -1.23
N ILE A 158 -20.44 17.58 -1.29
CA ILE A 158 -21.00 16.62 -0.34
C ILE A 158 -21.00 15.22 -0.97
N ILE A 159 -20.26 14.31 -0.34
CA ILE A 159 -20.15 12.90 -0.74
C ILE A 159 -20.71 12.03 0.38
N ASN A 160 -22.00 11.66 0.27
CA ASN A 160 -22.73 10.93 1.31
C ASN A 160 -22.52 9.41 1.30
N LYS A 161 -21.85 8.88 0.27
CA LYS A 161 -21.50 7.46 0.14
C LYS A 161 -19.98 7.29 0.13
N PRO A 162 -19.43 6.17 0.60
CA PRO A 162 -18.00 5.95 0.53
C PRO A 162 -17.50 6.08 -0.91
N VAL A 163 -16.50 6.95 -1.11
CA VAL A 163 -15.74 7.05 -2.36
C VAL A 163 -14.41 6.36 -2.16
N ASN A 164 -14.00 5.53 -3.13
CA ASN A 164 -12.62 5.08 -3.26
C ASN A 164 -11.90 6.03 -4.22
N TYR A 165 -10.92 6.77 -3.72
CA TYR A 165 -10.11 7.70 -4.48
C TYR A 165 -8.64 7.32 -4.31
N THR A 166 -7.99 6.91 -5.40
CA THR A 166 -6.57 6.55 -5.40
C THR A 166 -5.80 7.51 -6.29
N VAL A 167 -4.63 7.93 -5.83
CA VAL A 167 -3.72 8.82 -6.52
C VAL A 167 -2.42 8.07 -6.78
N VAL A 168 -1.89 8.19 -7.99
CA VAL A 168 -0.55 7.72 -8.33
C VAL A 168 0.31 8.94 -8.63
N LEU A 169 1.35 9.13 -7.81
CA LEU A 169 2.41 10.09 -8.08
C LEU A 169 3.65 9.36 -8.58
N THR A 170 4.39 9.98 -9.49
CA THR A 170 5.67 9.46 -9.99
C THR A 170 6.76 10.52 -9.90
N ASP A 171 8.02 10.09 -9.74
CA ASP A 171 9.19 10.96 -9.82
C ASP A 171 9.49 11.31 -11.29
N ASP A 172 9.42 12.60 -11.62
CA ASP A 172 9.88 13.18 -12.87
C ASP A 172 11.06 14.13 -12.58
N ASN A 173 12.27 13.57 -12.59
CA ASN A 173 13.52 14.32 -12.40
C ASN A 173 13.59 15.09 -11.06
N GLY A 174 13.20 14.45 -9.96
CA GLY A 174 13.19 15.01 -8.62
C GLY A 174 11.94 15.82 -8.28
N LYS A 175 10.92 15.82 -9.14
CA LYS A 175 9.63 16.51 -8.95
C LYS A 175 8.48 15.53 -9.06
N ALA A 176 7.39 15.81 -8.35
CA ALA A 176 6.19 14.99 -8.44
C ALA A 176 5.40 15.26 -9.72
N GLU A 177 5.07 14.20 -10.43
CA GLU A 177 4.04 14.17 -11.47
C GLU A 177 2.80 13.45 -10.93
N LEU A 178 1.62 14.04 -11.08
CA LEU A 178 0.35 13.34 -10.89
C LEU A 178 0.04 12.56 -12.16
N SER A 179 0.40 11.27 -12.17
CA SER A 179 0.31 10.43 -13.36
C SER A 179 -1.12 9.94 -13.58
N ARG A 180 -1.77 9.42 -12.54
CA ARG A 180 -3.09 8.76 -12.62
C ARG A 180 -3.92 9.01 -11.38
N VAL A 181 -5.24 8.94 -11.57
CA VAL A 181 -6.23 8.90 -10.49
C VAL A 181 -7.18 7.74 -10.75
N PHE A 182 -7.59 7.03 -9.70
CA PHE A 182 -8.66 6.05 -9.77
C PHE A 182 -9.83 6.50 -8.91
N ILE A 183 -11.03 6.44 -9.47
CA ILE A 183 -12.27 6.81 -8.78
C ILE A 183 -13.20 5.61 -8.84
N ASN A 184 -13.51 5.02 -7.69
CA ASN A 184 -14.34 3.82 -7.57
C ASN A 184 -13.88 2.70 -8.52
N GLY A 185 -12.55 2.53 -8.67
CA GLY A 185 -11.93 1.52 -9.53
C GLY A 185 -11.77 1.90 -11.01
N SER A 186 -12.37 3.00 -11.46
CA SER A 186 -12.16 3.51 -12.82
C SER A 186 -10.87 4.32 -12.90
N GLU A 187 -10.00 4.00 -13.85
CA GLU A 187 -8.72 4.68 -14.07
C GLU A 187 -8.89 5.92 -14.95
N TYR A 188 -8.17 6.99 -14.59
CA TYR A 188 -8.07 8.20 -15.38
C TYR A 188 -6.61 8.63 -15.48
N TYR A 189 -6.11 8.76 -16.70
CA TYR A 189 -4.80 9.34 -16.96
C TYR A 189 -4.85 10.86 -16.76
N VAL A 190 -3.84 11.41 -16.06
CA VAL A 190 -3.75 12.84 -15.73
C VAL A 190 -2.48 13.46 -16.32
N GLY A 191 -1.31 12.90 -16.01
CA GLY A 191 -0.02 13.32 -16.58
C GLY A 191 0.37 14.78 -16.29
N ILE A 192 0.00 15.32 -15.12
CA ILE A 192 0.29 16.71 -14.76
C ILE A 192 1.60 16.80 -13.97
N LYS A 193 2.59 17.47 -14.56
CA LYS A 193 3.87 17.78 -13.91
C LYS A 193 3.72 18.95 -12.95
N THR A 194 4.33 18.84 -11.77
CA THR A 194 4.27 19.88 -10.73
C THR A 194 5.67 20.43 -10.44
N ASN A 195 5.75 21.52 -9.68
CA ASN A 195 7.01 22.00 -9.12
C ASN A 195 7.29 21.45 -7.71
N PHE A 196 6.38 20.62 -7.19
CA PHE A 196 6.52 20.03 -5.88
C PHE A 196 7.66 18.98 -5.88
N PRO A 197 8.62 19.05 -4.95
CA PRO A 197 9.77 18.15 -4.94
C PRO A 197 9.40 16.72 -4.53
N TRP A 198 10.08 15.72 -5.08
CA TRP A 198 9.83 14.29 -4.80
C TRP A 198 10.23 13.85 -3.37
N ASN A 199 10.80 14.73 -2.56
CA ASN A 199 11.24 14.46 -1.19
C ASN A 199 10.10 14.50 -0.16
N ILE A 200 9.04 13.72 -0.38
CA ILE A 200 7.83 13.68 0.45
C ILE A 200 8.16 13.11 1.84
N THR A 201 7.80 13.87 2.87
CA THR A 201 8.02 13.49 4.29
C THR A 201 6.73 13.17 5.04
N TYR A 202 5.59 13.72 4.59
CA TYR A 202 4.28 13.38 5.12
C TYR A 202 3.25 13.25 4.02
N VAL A 203 2.28 12.36 4.28
CA VAL A 203 1.11 12.16 3.44
C VAL A 203 -0.13 11.96 4.31
N GLY A 204 -1.28 12.40 3.82
CA GLY A 204 -2.54 12.19 4.53
C GLY A 204 -3.67 12.96 3.88
N PHE A 205 -4.49 13.62 4.70
CA PHE A 205 -5.66 14.35 4.24
C PHE A 205 -5.67 15.79 4.76
N ARG A 206 -5.79 16.75 3.85
CA ARG A 206 -6.03 18.17 4.15
C ARG A 206 -7.53 18.39 4.31
N LEU A 207 -7.92 18.96 5.45
CA LEU A 207 -9.32 19.12 5.82
C LEU A 207 -9.86 20.46 5.33
N ASP A 208 -9.22 21.59 5.63
CA ASP A 208 -9.62 22.92 5.14
C ASP A 208 -11.13 23.23 5.28
N ASN A 209 -11.70 23.29 6.48
CA ASN A 209 -13.16 23.38 6.72
C ASN A 209 -13.98 22.14 6.30
N ALA A 210 -13.35 21.05 5.88
CA ALA A 210 -14.03 19.79 5.58
C ALA A 210 -14.34 18.96 6.82
N THR A 211 -15.27 18.04 6.63
CA THR A 211 -15.50 16.89 7.51
C THR A 211 -15.18 15.62 6.74
N VAL A 212 -14.32 14.77 7.28
CA VAL A 212 -13.84 13.54 6.63
C VAL A 212 -13.97 12.37 7.58
N ARG A 213 -14.66 11.32 7.14
CA ARG A 213 -14.75 10.03 7.82
C ARG A 213 -13.99 8.99 6.98
N PRO A 214 -12.71 8.73 7.27
CA PRO A 214 -11.96 7.68 6.59
C PRO A 214 -12.48 6.31 7.03
N LEU A 215 -12.65 5.42 6.07
CA LEU A 215 -12.87 3.99 6.28
C LEU A 215 -11.59 3.21 6.02
N GLU A 216 -10.82 3.63 5.01
CA GLU A 216 -9.51 3.08 4.69
C GLU A 216 -8.57 4.20 4.23
N PHE A 217 -7.29 4.06 4.57
CA PHE A 217 -6.23 4.90 4.05
C PHE A 217 -4.95 4.07 3.93
N SER A 218 -4.38 4.01 2.74
CA SER A 218 -3.18 3.24 2.48
C SER A 218 -2.21 3.99 1.58
N VAL A 219 -0.93 3.69 1.78
CA VAL A 219 0.16 4.24 1.00
C VAL A 219 1.08 3.10 0.63
N ILE A 220 1.25 2.91 -0.67
CA ILE A 220 1.99 1.81 -1.27
C ILE A 220 3.12 2.38 -2.13
N ALA A 221 4.27 1.74 -2.08
CA ALA A 221 5.45 2.09 -2.87
C ALA A 221 5.93 0.84 -3.64
N PRO A 222 6.20 0.92 -4.95
CA PRO A 222 6.85 -0.19 -5.63
C PRO A 222 8.33 -0.36 -5.23
N PHE A 223 8.81 -1.62 -5.25
CA PHE A 223 10.23 -1.94 -5.04
C PHE A 223 10.94 -2.09 -6.38
N SER A 224 11.64 -1.05 -6.81
CA SER A 224 12.48 -1.08 -8.01
C SER A 224 13.78 -1.85 -7.80
N ASP A 225 14.34 -2.40 -8.89
CA ASP A 225 15.64 -3.08 -8.91
C ASP A 225 15.78 -4.23 -7.88
N GLU A 226 14.66 -4.90 -7.59
CA GLU A 226 14.62 -6.05 -6.70
C GLU A 226 14.98 -7.32 -7.48
N PRO A 227 16.08 -8.02 -7.14
CA PRO A 227 16.40 -9.28 -7.77
C PRO A 227 15.34 -10.32 -7.45
N TYR A 228 14.98 -11.12 -8.46
CA TYR A 228 14.11 -12.27 -8.29
C TYR A 228 14.66 -13.49 -9.03
N VAL A 229 14.34 -14.67 -8.49
CA VAL A 229 14.70 -15.96 -9.08
C VAL A 229 13.44 -16.81 -9.17
N VAL A 230 13.22 -17.37 -10.35
CA VAL A 230 12.10 -18.26 -10.65
C VAL A 230 12.62 -19.69 -10.69
N PHE A 231 12.00 -20.56 -9.91
CA PHE A 231 12.19 -22.00 -9.96
C PHE A 231 10.96 -22.67 -10.53
N VAL A 232 11.15 -23.68 -11.37
CA VAL A 232 10.09 -24.55 -11.88
C VAL A 232 10.45 -25.97 -11.46
N ASN A 233 9.58 -26.63 -10.70
CA ASN A 233 9.80 -27.97 -10.13
C ASN A 233 11.15 -28.07 -9.41
N ASN A 234 11.47 -27.08 -8.56
CA ASN A 234 12.71 -26.96 -7.79
C ASN A 234 14.00 -26.74 -8.60
N HIS A 235 13.91 -26.56 -9.92
CA HIS A 235 15.04 -26.18 -10.76
C HIS A 235 14.99 -24.71 -11.11
N GLN A 236 16.11 -24.00 -11.01
CA GLN A 236 16.18 -22.60 -11.43
C GLN A 236 15.87 -22.51 -12.93
N TYR A 237 14.88 -21.69 -13.26
CA TYR A 237 14.40 -21.49 -14.62
C TYR A 237 14.81 -20.12 -15.16
N TYR A 238 14.69 -19.08 -14.33
CA TYR A 238 14.93 -17.69 -14.74
C TYR A 238 15.41 -16.87 -13.55
N SER A 239 16.16 -15.80 -13.79
CA SER A 239 16.45 -14.76 -12.81
C SER A 239 16.46 -13.39 -13.48
N GLY A 240 16.09 -12.36 -12.72
CA GLY A 240 16.01 -10.99 -13.23
C GLY A 240 15.90 -9.96 -12.12
N TYR A 241 15.55 -8.73 -12.50
CA TYR A 241 15.30 -7.61 -11.61
C TYR A 241 13.94 -7.00 -11.94
N THR A 242 13.23 -6.50 -10.93
CA THR A 242 12.05 -5.68 -11.17
C THR A 242 12.42 -4.38 -11.89
N ASP A 243 11.49 -3.85 -12.67
CA ASP A 243 11.64 -2.53 -13.28
C ASP A 243 11.51 -1.39 -12.24
N ASN A 244 11.61 -0.14 -12.71
CA ASN A 244 11.49 1.07 -11.87
C ASN A 244 10.13 1.21 -11.14
N TYR A 245 9.15 0.38 -11.49
CA TYR A 245 7.80 0.35 -10.93
C TYR A 245 7.55 -0.97 -10.19
N GLY A 246 8.61 -1.69 -9.82
CA GLY A 246 8.51 -2.94 -9.07
C GLY A 246 7.87 -4.10 -9.83
N ASN A 247 7.73 -4.01 -11.14
CA ASN A 247 7.14 -5.06 -11.95
C ASN A 247 8.22 -6.02 -12.48
N GLY A 248 7.88 -7.30 -12.50
CA GLY A 248 8.66 -8.32 -13.18
C GLY A 248 7.76 -9.23 -13.99
N LYS A 249 8.37 -9.93 -14.94
CA LYS A 249 7.66 -10.92 -15.76
C LYS A 249 8.58 -12.01 -16.24
N PHE A 250 8.00 -13.16 -16.56
CA PHE A 250 8.68 -14.25 -17.24
C PHE A 250 7.65 -15.07 -18.03
N THR A 251 8.13 -15.76 -19.06
CA THR A 251 7.33 -16.67 -19.86
C THR A 251 7.80 -18.08 -19.60
N LEU A 252 6.87 -19.03 -19.46
CA LEU A 252 7.17 -20.46 -19.33
C LEU A 252 6.29 -21.29 -20.26
N THR A 253 6.82 -22.40 -20.76
CA THR A 253 6.05 -23.40 -21.51
C THR A 253 5.50 -24.45 -20.56
N VAL A 254 4.20 -24.72 -20.61
CA VAL A 254 3.56 -25.75 -19.78
C VAL A 254 3.90 -27.13 -20.35
N ASN A 255 4.89 -27.81 -19.77
CA ASN A 255 5.43 -29.06 -20.31
C ASN A 255 5.01 -30.32 -19.53
N SER A 256 4.30 -30.18 -18.41
CA SER A 256 3.74 -31.29 -17.64
C SER A 256 2.31 -30.99 -17.18
N THR A 257 1.59 -32.04 -16.80
CA THR A 257 0.22 -31.95 -16.28
C THR A 257 0.15 -31.19 -14.95
N SER A 258 1.24 -31.16 -14.19
CA SER A 258 1.41 -30.38 -12.97
C SER A 258 2.82 -29.78 -12.91
N MET A 259 2.92 -28.48 -12.66
CA MET A 259 4.18 -27.75 -12.45
C MET A 259 4.05 -26.86 -11.23
N THR A 260 5.10 -26.80 -10.40
CA THR A 260 5.18 -25.84 -9.29
C THR A 260 6.20 -24.76 -9.65
N VAL A 261 5.75 -23.52 -9.68
CA VAL A 261 6.55 -22.33 -9.95
C VAL A 261 6.76 -21.57 -8.65
N ASN A 262 8.01 -21.33 -8.28
CA ASN A 262 8.37 -20.54 -7.11
C ASN A 262 9.11 -19.27 -7.56
N ILE A 263 8.57 -18.10 -7.23
CA ILE A 263 9.21 -16.80 -7.45
C ILE A 263 9.77 -16.34 -6.11
N THR A 264 11.10 -16.30 -5.98
CA THR A 264 11.80 -15.89 -4.77
C THR A 264 12.42 -14.51 -4.93
N PHE A 265 12.31 -13.67 -3.90
CA PHE A 265 12.88 -12.32 -3.81
C PHE A 265 13.94 -12.31 -2.69
N PRO A 266 15.22 -12.56 -3.01
CA PRO A 266 16.23 -12.86 -2.00
C PRO A 266 16.51 -11.70 -1.03
N LYS A 267 16.53 -10.44 -1.49
CA LYS A 267 16.79 -9.30 -0.59
C LYS A 267 15.62 -9.10 0.37
N LEU A 268 14.40 -9.33 -0.10
CA LEU A 268 13.16 -9.21 0.67
C LEU A 268 12.83 -10.44 1.53
N LYS A 269 13.58 -11.54 1.37
CA LYS A 269 13.36 -12.82 2.10
C LYS A 269 11.91 -13.32 1.98
N THR A 270 11.31 -13.15 0.80
CA THR A 270 9.93 -13.57 0.53
C THR A 270 9.85 -14.38 -0.76
N PHE A 271 8.80 -15.19 -0.89
CA PHE A 271 8.57 -16.00 -2.08
C PHE A 271 7.08 -16.21 -2.35
N LYS A 272 6.73 -16.58 -3.58
CA LYS A 272 5.38 -16.94 -4.01
C LYS A 272 5.40 -18.27 -4.74
N VAL A 273 4.47 -19.15 -4.40
CA VAL A 273 4.29 -20.47 -5.01
C VAL A 273 3.03 -20.48 -5.86
N ILE A 274 3.18 -20.94 -7.10
CA ILE A 274 2.13 -21.00 -8.11
C ILE A 274 2.12 -22.43 -8.66
N ASN A 275 1.01 -23.14 -8.48
CA ASN A 275 0.81 -24.45 -9.09
C ASN A 275 0.04 -24.29 -10.40
N VAL A 276 0.60 -24.84 -11.47
CA VAL A 276 0.10 -24.75 -12.86
C VAL A 276 -0.34 -26.15 -13.28
N TYR A 277 -1.62 -26.29 -13.65
CA TYR A 277 -2.19 -27.56 -14.10
C TYR A 277 -2.55 -27.49 -15.59
N GLY A 278 -1.79 -28.21 -16.43
CA GLY A 278 -1.89 -28.19 -17.90
C GLY A 278 -3.01 -29.05 -18.49
N GLU A 279 -3.62 -29.93 -17.69
CA GLU A 279 -4.79 -30.74 -18.03
C GLU A 279 -5.68 -30.94 -16.79
N SER A 280 -6.95 -31.31 -17.00
CA SER A 280 -7.91 -31.51 -15.90
C SER A 280 -7.43 -32.63 -14.98
N PRO A 281 -7.22 -32.38 -13.66
CA PRO A 281 -7.04 -33.46 -12.68
C PRO A 281 -8.27 -34.39 -12.72
N PRO A 282 -8.24 -35.58 -12.09
CA PRO A 282 -9.42 -36.44 -11.98
C PRO A 282 -10.63 -35.79 -11.27
N GLN A 283 -10.51 -34.53 -10.81
CA GLN A 283 -11.50 -33.75 -10.08
C GLN A 283 -11.53 -32.27 -10.52
N GLY A 284 -11.64 -32.02 -11.83
CA GLY A 284 -12.34 -30.83 -12.35
C GLY A 284 -11.74 -29.44 -12.07
N SER A 285 -10.42 -29.29 -11.94
CA SER A 285 -9.80 -27.95 -11.92
C SER A 285 -8.64 -27.81 -12.91
N VAL A 286 -8.96 -27.38 -14.14
CA VAL A 286 -7.99 -26.77 -15.07
C VAL A 286 -7.65 -25.38 -14.54
N GLY A 287 -6.36 -25.01 -14.46
CA GLY A 287 -5.98 -23.63 -14.14
C GLY A 287 -4.70 -23.48 -13.31
N ILE A 288 -4.45 -22.23 -12.91
CA ILE A 288 -3.31 -21.83 -12.07
C ILE A 288 -3.82 -21.51 -10.65
N LYS A 289 -3.26 -22.15 -9.62
CA LYS A 289 -3.59 -21.90 -8.20
C LYS A 289 -2.36 -21.36 -7.46
N VAL A 290 -2.53 -20.25 -6.75
CA VAL A 290 -1.51 -19.74 -5.83
C VAL A 290 -1.68 -20.43 -4.49
N GLU A 291 -0.61 -21.05 -4.01
CA GLU A 291 -0.56 -21.59 -2.65
C GLU A 291 0.18 -20.61 -1.75
N TYR A 292 -0.47 -20.26 -0.64
CA TYR A 292 0.19 -19.55 0.44
C TYR A 292 0.98 -20.60 1.24
N PRO A 293 2.28 -20.40 1.49
CA PRO A 293 3.05 -21.36 2.26
C PRO A 293 2.46 -21.47 3.67
N VAL A 294 1.80 -22.59 3.94
CA VAL A 294 1.23 -22.93 5.27
C VAL A 294 2.32 -23.48 6.19
N GLU A 295 3.43 -23.93 5.63
CA GLU A 295 4.54 -24.57 6.34
C GLU A 295 5.18 -23.70 7.43
N PRO A 296 5.45 -22.39 7.23
CA PRO A 296 5.95 -21.54 8.30
C PRO A 296 4.96 -21.44 9.47
N MET A 297 3.65 -21.39 9.20
CA MET A 297 2.61 -21.36 10.24
C MET A 297 2.50 -22.69 11.00
N LEU A 298 2.63 -23.82 10.29
CA LEU A 298 2.66 -25.15 10.91
C LEU A 298 3.89 -25.33 11.81
N ILE A 299 5.07 -24.91 11.34
CA ILE A 299 6.31 -24.96 12.14
C ILE A 299 6.19 -24.06 13.37
N PHE A 300 5.61 -22.85 13.22
CA PHE A 300 5.36 -21.95 14.35
C PHE A 300 4.38 -22.55 15.36
N GLY A 301 3.30 -23.17 14.88
CA GLY A 301 2.34 -23.89 15.71
C GLY A 301 2.98 -25.06 16.48
N LEU A 302 3.82 -25.85 15.80
CA LEU A 302 4.55 -26.95 16.41
C LEU A 302 5.53 -26.46 17.48
N ALA A 303 6.25 -25.36 17.22
CA ALA A 303 7.19 -24.76 18.15
C ALA A 303 6.48 -24.25 19.43
N ILE A 304 5.31 -23.62 19.28
CA ILE A 304 4.47 -23.19 20.42
C ILE A 304 4.03 -24.42 21.24
N ALA A 305 3.54 -25.47 20.59
CA ALA A 305 3.08 -26.68 21.26
C ALA A 305 4.20 -27.35 22.06
N ILE A 306 5.39 -27.51 21.45
CA ILE A 306 6.57 -28.09 22.12
C ILE A 306 6.98 -27.23 23.32
N THR A 307 6.96 -25.90 23.17
CA THR A 307 7.30 -24.97 24.26
C THR A 307 6.32 -25.08 25.43
N ALA A 308 5.02 -25.16 25.14
CA ALA A 308 3.99 -25.32 26.17
C ALA A 308 4.12 -26.66 26.93
N VAL A 309 4.41 -27.75 26.22
CA VAL A 309 4.67 -29.07 26.83
C VAL A 309 5.91 -29.02 27.72
N ALA A 310 7.02 -28.46 27.23
CA ALA A 310 8.26 -28.34 28.01
C ALA A 310 8.07 -27.51 29.29
N PHE A 311 7.34 -26.40 29.21
CA PHE A 311 7.03 -25.56 30.37
C PHE A 311 6.13 -26.28 31.39
N THR A 312 5.14 -27.03 30.92
CA THR A 312 4.25 -27.82 31.78
C THR A 312 5.02 -28.92 32.50
N LEU A 313 5.93 -29.61 31.81
CA LEU A 313 6.80 -30.63 32.40
C LEU A 313 7.76 -30.05 33.45
N ASP A 314 8.36 -28.87 33.22
CA ASP A 314 9.21 -28.19 34.22
C ASP A 314 8.41 -27.84 35.49
N ILE A 315 7.18 -27.34 35.34
CA ILE A 315 6.29 -27.08 36.49
C ILE A 315 5.99 -28.37 37.27
N ILE A 316 5.64 -29.45 36.58
CA ILE A 316 5.33 -30.74 37.22
C ILE A 316 6.57 -31.29 37.95
N TYR A 317 7.75 -31.20 37.33
CA TYR A 317 8.99 -31.69 37.91
C TYR A 317 9.39 -30.90 39.17
N ARG A 318 9.30 -29.57 39.13
CA ARG A 318 9.54 -28.69 40.29
C ARG A 318 8.54 -28.91 41.43
N ARG A 319 7.31 -29.34 41.13
CA ARG A 319 6.29 -29.66 42.15
C ARG A 319 6.48 -31.04 42.78
N LYS A 320 7.12 -31.99 42.09
CA LYS A 320 7.42 -33.34 42.61
C LYS A 320 8.76 -33.44 43.34
N GLY A 321 9.66 -32.47 43.15
CA GLY A 321 10.95 -32.36 43.84
C GLY A 321 10.93 -31.54 45.14
N LYS A 322 9.74 -31.21 45.64
CA LYS A 322 9.49 -30.66 46.99
C LYS A 322 8.61 -31.65 47.74
#